data_AF-A0A349JMD0-F1
#
_entry.id   AF-A0A349JMD0-F1
#
_cell.length_a   1.000
_cell.length_b   1.000
_cell.length_c   1.000
_cell.angle_alpha   90.00
_cell.angle_beta   90.00
_cell.angle_gamma   90.00
#
_symmetry.space_group_name_H-M   'P 1'
#
loop_
_entity.id
_entity.type
_entity.pdbx_description
1 polymer ?
#
loop_
_entity_poly.entity_id
_entity_poly.type
_entity_poly.pdbx_seq_one_letter_code
_entity_poly.pdbx_strand_id
1 'polypeptide(L)'
;MRASLEMRWFCNGMLPKAIGQWFGSESLGGYLSPPEEREDLYLLIPSCDYLGVKLRQKNLQVKWRQGELGTMHFGNRWEGKAEKWLKWICADTMGPLPADLIATGKWVKVKKKRAQRLYQVSAPGVLISVPVEAPIPQGCIVEITQLNIDGNASWTLGFEAFGNESFLTESLQTVANWTSKSYQAQKLKVEDSSNYPIWLAILPTPK
;
A
#
# COMPACT_ATOMS: atom_id res chain seq x y z
N MET A 1 -13.51 8.48 -9.95
CA MET A 1 -13.41 8.16 -8.50
C MET A 1 -13.42 6.65 -8.36
N ARG A 2 -12.64 6.06 -7.45
CA ARG A 2 -12.64 4.60 -7.20
C ARG A 2 -12.58 4.31 -5.71
N ALA A 3 -13.43 3.42 -5.22
CA ALA A 3 -13.37 2.88 -3.87
C ALA A 3 -12.35 1.74 -3.77
N SER A 4 -11.67 1.64 -2.63
CA SER A 4 -10.83 0.50 -2.26
C SER A 4 -10.93 0.22 -0.77
N LEU A 5 -10.63 -1.02 -0.38
CA LEU A 5 -10.34 -1.37 1.00
C LEU A 5 -8.85 -1.71 1.10
N GLU A 6 -8.16 -1.05 2.01
CA GLU A 6 -6.71 -1.15 2.12
C GLU A 6 -6.30 -1.54 3.53
N MET A 7 -5.26 -2.36 3.62
CA MET A 7 -4.59 -2.73 4.87
C MET A 7 -3.10 -2.72 4.61
N ARG A 8 -2.32 -2.05 5.45
CA ARG A 8 -0.88 -1.88 5.23
C ARG A 8 -0.13 -1.83 6.55
N TRP A 9 1.07 -2.39 6.54
CA TRP A 9 2.06 -2.25 7.61
C TRP A 9 3.24 -1.42 7.12
N PHE A 10 3.75 -0.53 7.97
CA PHE A 10 4.97 0.23 7.76
C PHE A 10 6.01 -0.24 8.77
N CYS A 11 7.14 -0.72 8.27
CA CYS A 11 8.21 -1.26 9.10
C CYS A 11 9.52 -0.51 8.83
N ASN A 12 10.23 -0.17 9.90
CA ASN A 12 11.50 0.55 9.80
C ASN A 12 12.63 -0.36 9.29
N GLY A 13 13.61 0.24 8.61
CA GLY A 13 14.80 -0.45 8.11
C GLY A 13 14.65 -1.03 6.69
N MET A 14 15.63 -1.83 6.30
CA MET A 14 15.64 -2.52 5.00
C MET A 14 14.65 -3.68 4.99
N LEU A 15 14.08 -3.97 3.82
CA LEU A 15 13.22 -5.15 3.63
C LEU A 15 14.01 -6.44 4.00
N PRO A 16 13.53 -7.23 4.98
CA PRO A 16 14.19 -8.48 5.35
C PRO A 16 14.22 -9.47 4.17
N LYS A 17 15.37 -10.12 3.97
CA LYS A 17 15.57 -11.10 2.89
C LYS A 17 14.51 -12.20 2.89
N ALA A 18 14.15 -12.71 4.07
CA ALA A 18 13.12 -13.74 4.23
C ALA A 18 11.75 -13.30 3.70
N ILE A 19 11.38 -12.03 3.89
CA ILE A 19 10.11 -11.48 3.39
C ILE A 19 10.18 -11.30 1.87
N GLY A 20 11.30 -10.78 1.35
CA GLY A 20 11.52 -10.68 -0.10
C GLY A 20 11.48 -12.05 -0.79
N GLN A 21 12.10 -13.07 -0.19
CA GLN A 21 12.07 -14.44 -0.70
C GLN A 21 10.68 -15.07 -0.64
N TRP A 22 9.96 -14.90 0.48
CA TRP A 22 8.56 -15.33 0.59
C TRP A 22 7.70 -14.69 -0.50
N PHE A 23 7.82 -13.37 -0.67
CA PHE A 23 7.05 -12.65 -1.68
C PHE A 23 7.41 -13.04 -3.11
N GLY A 24 8.66 -13.45 -3.34
CA GLY A 24 9.15 -13.99 -4.60
C GLY A 24 8.80 -15.46 -4.86
N SER A 25 8.32 -16.19 -3.85
CA SER A 25 8.13 -17.63 -3.95
C SER A 25 6.90 -18.01 -4.79
N GLU A 26 6.96 -19.20 -5.39
CA GLU A 26 5.84 -19.79 -6.13
C GLU A 26 4.64 -20.14 -5.24
N SER A 27 4.83 -20.19 -3.91
CA SER A 27 3.74 -20.40 -2.96
C SER A 27 2.67 -19.28 -3.00
N LEU A 28 3.03 -18.13 -3.57
CA LEU A 28 2.14 -16.99 -3.81
C LEU A 28 1.63 -16.92 -5.27
N GLY A 29 1.72 -18.02 -6.01
CA GLY A 29 1.26 -18.10 -7.40
C GLY A 29 2.33 -17.65 -8.40
N GLY A 30 2.02 -17.85 -9.68
CA GLY A 30 2.98 -17.70 -10.79
C GLY A 30 3.28 -16.27 -11.22
N TYR A 31 2.46 -15.28 -10.84
CA TYR A 31 2.62 -13.90 -11.31
C TYR A 31 3.15 -12.98 -10.22
N LEU A 32 4.29 -12.38 -10.51
CA LEU A 32 4.93 -11.30 -9.76
C LEU A 32 5.36 -10.22 -10.74
N SER A 33 4.95 -8.97 -10.50
CA SER A 33 5.38 -7.86 -11.35
C SER A 33 6.89 -7.64 -11.22
N PRO A 34 7.56 -7.17 -12.29
CA PRO A 34 8.91 -6.64 -12.15
C PRO A 34 8.92 -5.50 -11.11
N PRO A 35 9.98 -5.34 -10.31
CA PRO A 35 10.09 -4.23 -9.40
C PRO A 35 10.05 -2.88 -10.15
N GLU A 36 9.12 -2.03 -9.77
CA GLU A 36 8.97 -0.67 -10.28
C GLU A 36 9.68 0.31 -9.33
N GLU A 37 10.65 1.06 -9.83
CA GLU A 37 11.28 2.16 -9.11
C GLU A 37 10.67 3.49 -9.49
N ARG A 38 10.32 4.30 -8.49
CA ARG A 38 9.70 5.61 -8.70
C ARG A 38 9.89 6.55 -7.52
N GLU A 39 9.55 7.81 -7.75
CA GLU A 39 9.49 8.86 -6.76
C GLU A 39 8.07 9.45 -6.72
N ASP A 40 7.48 9.53 -5.53
CA ASP A 40 6.20 10.18 -5.27
C ASP A 40 6.48 11.35 -4.30
N LEU A 41 5.85 12.51 -4.50
CA LEU A 41 5.88 13.63 -3.55
C LEU A 41 4.58 13.63 -2.74
N TYR A 42 4.65 13.47 -1.42
CA TYR A 42 3.48 13.47 -0.55
C TYR A 42 3.34 14.82 0.13
N LEU A 43 2.14 15.38 0.15
CA LEU A 43 1.86 16.57 0.93
C LEU A 43 1.63 16.14 2.39
N LEU A 44 2.49 16.62 3.29
CA LEU A 44 2.33 16.52 4.72
C LEU A 44 1.25 17.51 5.17
N ILE A 45 0.16 16.98 5.70
CA ILE A 45 -0.94 17.76 6.25
C ILE A 45 -0.97 17.50 7.76
N PRO A 46 -0.44 18.43 8.59
CA PRO A 46 -0.39 18.24 10.03
C PRO A 46 -1.78 17.93 10.61
N SER A 47 -1.82 16.98 11.55
CA SER A 47 -3.05 16.57 12.26
C SER A 47 -4.17 16.03 11.35
N CYS A 48 -3.87 15.62 10.11
CA CYS A 48 -4.81 15.01 9.20
C CYS A 48 -4.35 13.60 8.81
N ASP A 49 -5.07 12.59 9.29
CA ASP A 49 -4.79 11.17 9.08
C ASP A 49 -5.70 10.51 8.03
N TYR A 50 -6.79 11.18 7.66
CA TYR A 50 -7.83 10.67 6.76
C TYR A 50 -7.71 11.18 5.32
N LEU A 51 -6.83 12.14 5.04
CA LEU A 51 -6.62 12.71 3.70
C LEU A 51 -5.17 12.53 3.27
N GLY A 52 -4.96 11.76 2.21
CA GLY A 52 -3.65 11.60 1.56
C GLY A 52 -3.61 12.34 0.24
N VAL A 53 -2.68 13.28 0.09
CA VAL A 53 -2.44 13.97 -1.18
C VAL A 53 -1.02 13.67 -1.64
N LYS A 54 -0.86 13.27 -2.90
CA LYS A 54 0.46 13.06 -3.48
C LYS A 54 0.50 13.46 -4.95
N LEU A 55 1.65 13.92 -5.37
CA LEU A 55 2.01 14.13 -6.76
C LEU A 55 2.86 12.95 -7.23
N ARG A 56 2.44 12.34 -8.34
CA ARG A 56 3.21 11.32 -9.05
C ARG A 56 3.44 11.83 -10.47
N GLN A 57 4.69 12.16 -10.80
CA GLN A 57 4.99 12.82 -12.06
C GLN A 57 4.08 14.06 -12.22
N LYS A 58 3.18 14.09 -13.21
CA LYS A 58 2.21 15.18 -13.42
C LYS A 58 0.82 14.93 -12.83
N ASN A 59 0.61 13.77 -12.22
CA ASN A 59 -0.69 13.31 -11.75
C ASN A 59 -0.86 13.58 -10.26
N LEU A 60 -1.84 14.41 -9.90
CA LEU A 60 -2.23 14.61 -8.52
C LEU A 60 -3.20 13.49 -8.10
N GLN A 61 -2.88 12.79 -7.02
CA GLN A 61 -3.76 11.78 -6.44
C GLN A 61 -4.22 12.23 -5.07
N VAL A 62 -5.53 12.13 -4.86
CA VAL A 62 -6.17 12.41 -3.57
C VAL A 62 -6.83 11.12 -3.10
N LYS A 63 -6.55 10.74 -1.85
CA LYS A 63 -7.19 9.63 -1.15
C LYS A 63 -7.90 10.16 0.09
N TRP A 64 -9.17 9.85 0.24
CA TRP A 64 -9.97 10.21 1.41
C TRP A 64 -10.52 8.96 2.10
N ARG A 65 -10.17 8.76 3.38
CA ARG A 65 -10.64 7.66 4.20
C ARG A 65 -12.12 7.85 4.49
N GLN A 66 -12.93 6.87 4.10
CA GLN A 66 -14.37 6.85 4.32
C GLN A 66 -14.77 6.11 5.60
N GLY A 67 -13.92 5.20 6.07
CA GLY A 67 -14.20 4.44 7.27
C GLY A 67 -13.08 3.49 7.64
N GLU A 68 -13.11 3.07 8.89
CA GLU A 68 -12.21 2.07 9.47
C GLU A 68 -13.02 0.82 9.79
N LEU A 69 -12.47 -0.36 9.48
CA LEU A 69 -13.12 -1.65 9.74
C LEU A 69 -12.53 -2.34 10.98
N GLY A 70 -11.72 -1.62 11.76
CA GLY A 70 -11.02 -2.14 12.92
C GLY A 70 -9.86 -3.07 12.58
N THR A 71 -9.39 -3.78 13.60
CA THR A 71 -8.29 -4.75 13.48
C THR A 71 -8.79 -6.06 12.91
N MET A 72 -8.14 -6.52 11.84
CA MET A 72 -8.33 -7.83 11.25
C MET A 72 -7.15 -8.74 11.60
N HIS A 73 -7.43 -10.03 11.79
CA HIS A 73 -6.44 -11.05 12.14
C HIS A 73 -6.36 -12.10 11.03
N PHE A 74 -5.15 -12.44 10.61
CA PHE A 74 -4.89 -13.47 9.60
C PHE A 74 -3.81 -14.43 10.08
N GLY A 75 -4.17 -15.70 10.24
CA GLY A 75 -3.32 -16.69 10.89
C GLY A 75 -2.93 -16.26 12.32
N ASN A 76 -1.74 -16.65 12.76
CA ASN A 76 -1.20 -16.33 14.10
C ASN A 76 -0.12 -15.23 14.08
N ARG A 77 0.08 -14.59 12.93
CA ARG A 77 1.20 -13.65 12.71
C ARG A 77 0.78 -12.26 12.24
N TRP A 78 -0.43 -12.08 11.71
CA TRP A 78 -0.82 -10.81 11.09
C TRP A 78 -2.02 -10.20 11.82
N GLU A 79 -1.83 -8.96 12.27
CA GLU A 79 -2.86 -8.10 12.83
C GLU A 79 -2.75 -6.75 12.15
N GLY A 80 -3.80 -6.29 11.48
CA GLY A 80 -3.75 -5.07 10.68
C GLY A 80 -5.06 -4.31 10.66
N LYS A 81 -4.98 -2.99 10.47
CA LYS A 81 -6.15 -2.11 10.37
C LYS A 81 -6.56 -2.01 8.91
N ALA A 82 -7.80 -2.36 8.62
CA ALA A 82 -8.37 -2.19 7.30
C ALA A 82 -9.18 -0.88 7.22
N GLU A 83 -8.99 -0.13 6.15
CA GLU A 83 -9.58 1.18 5.95
C GLU A 83 -10.21 1.27 4.55
N LYS A 84 -11.40 1.84 4.46
CA LYS A 84 -12.08 2.13 3.19
C LYS A 84 -11.63 3.49 2.69
N TRP A 85 -11.25 3.58 1.42
CA TRP A 85 -10.72 4.78 0.78
C TRP A 85 -11.49 5.10 -0.50
N LEU A 86 -11.69 6.40 -0.76
CA LEU A 86 -12.01 6.91 -2.09
C LEU A 86 -10.77 7.55 -2.71
N LYS A 87 -10.52 7.23 -3.97
CA LYS A 87 -9.37 7.71 -4.73
C LYS A 87 -9.81 8.53 -5.94
N TRP A 88 -9.20 9.69 -6.10
CA TRP A 88 -9.25 10.52 -7.29
C TRP A 88 -7.86 10.61 -7.90
N ILE A 89 -7.82 10.64 -9.22
CA ILE A 89 -6.62 10.92 -10.00
C ILE A 89 -6.98 12.10 -10.90
N CYS A 90 -6.29 13.20 -10.71
CA CYS A 90 -6.31 14.35 -11.60
C CYS A 90 -5.09 14.21 -12.51
N ALA A 91 -5.33 13.75 -13.74
CA ALA A 91 -4.27 13.44 -14.68
C ALA A 91 -3.74 14.70 -15.37
N ASP A 92 -2.41 14.78 -15.54
CA ASP A 92 -1.71 15.85 -16.25
C ASP A 92 -2.07 17.27 -15.77
N THR A 93 -2.45 17.42 -14.51
CA THR A 93 -2.91 18.72 -13.96
C THR A 93 -1.79 19.57 -13.39
N MET A 94 -0.61 18.98 -13.10
CA MET A 94 0.45 19.68 -12.38
C MET A 94 1.74 19.79 -13.20
N GLY A 95 2.30 21.00 -13.23
CA GLY A 95 3.71 21.22 -13.57
C GLY A 95 4.65 20.79 -12.44
N PRO A 96 5.98 20.86 -12.63
CA PRO A 96 6.94 20.61 -11.57
C PRO A 96 6.69 21.57 -10.40
N LEU A 97 6.73 21.06 -9.17
CA LEU A 97 6.62 21.92 -7.99
C LEU A 97 7.86 22.82 -7.88
N PRO A 98 7.69 24.12 -7.57
CA PRO A 98 8.81 25.02 -7.31
C PRO A 98 9.72 24.50 -6.19
N ALA A 99 11.03 24.67 -6.34
CA ALA A 99 12.02 24.12 -5.40
C ALA A 99 11.91 24.72 -3.99
N ASP A 100 11.57 26.00 -3.91
CA ASP A 100 11.24 26.74 -2.69
C ASP A 100 10.03 26.15 -1.96
N LEU A 101 9.00 25.69 -2.69
CA LEU A 101 7.86 25.01 -2.09
C LEU A 101 8.24 23.64 -1.50
N ILE A 102 9.12 22.90 -2.18
CA ILE A 102 9.66 21.63 -1.66
C ILE A 102 10.52 21.89 -0.42
N ALA A 103 11.33 22.96 -0.44
CA ALA A 103 12.19 23.35 0.68
C ALA A 103 11.41 23.73 1.95
N THR A 104 10.11 24.01 1.87
CA THR A 104 9.26 24.19 3.06
C THR A 104 9.10 22.94 3.92
N GLY A 105 9.50 21.75 3.40
CA GLY A 105 9.32 20.47 4.09
C GLY A 105 7.87 19.95 4.06
N LYS A 106 6.92 20.71 3.51
CA LYS A 106 5.52 20.29 3.38
C LYS A 106 5.32 19.21 2.33
N TRP A 107 6.18 19.16 1.30
CA TRP A 107 6.16 18.12 0.28
C TRP A 107 7.31 17.15 0.53
N VAL A 108 6.97 15.97 1.04
CA VAL A 108 7.94 14.94 1.40
C VAL A 108 8.19 14.04 0.19
N LYS A 109 9.44 13.98 -0.24
CA LYS A 109 9.89 13.12 -1.33
C LYS A 109 10.09 11.69 -0.82
N VAL A 110 9.40 10.74 -1.43
CA VAL A 110 9.52 9.32 -1.07
C VAL A 110 9.96 8.52 -2.29
N LYS A 111 11.17 7.97 -2.23
CA LYS A 111 11.66 6.99 -3.21
C LYS A 111 11.07 5.63 -2.90
N LYS A 112 10.63 4.92 -3.93
CA LYS A 112 9.89 3.67 -3.80
C LYS A 112 10.43 2.64 -4.78
N LYS A 113 10.67 1.42 -4.30
CA LYS A 113 10.88 0.22 -5.13
C LYS A 113 9.79 -0.78 -4.79
N ARG A 114 8.91 -1.06 -5.73
CA ARG A 114 7.66 -1.79 -5.49
C ARG A 114 7.55 -3.04 -6.35
N ALA A 115 7.22 -4.16 -5.72
CA ALA A 115 6.78 -5.38 -6.41
C ALA A 115 5.33 -5.70 -6.03
N GLN A 116 4.56 -6.21 -6.98
CA GLN A 116 3.13 -6.44 -6.82
C GLN A 116 2.71 -7.83 -7.29
N ARG A 117 1.67 -8.36 -6.66
CA ARG A 117 0.92 -9.53 -7.10
C ARG A 117 -0.56 -9.15 -7.18
N LEU A 118 -1.26 -9.68 -8.17
CA LEU A 118 -2.70 -9.48 -8.33
C LEU A 118 -3.43 -10.81 -8.21
N TYR A 119 -4.51 -10.80 -7.45
CA TYR A 119 -5.39 -11.95 -7.30
C TYR A 119 -6.82 -11.55 -7.65
N GLN A 120 -7.41 -12.27 -8.59
CA GLN A 120 -8.84 -12.21 -8.85
C GLN A 120 -9.56 -13.05 -7.81
N VAL A 121 -10.63 -12.49 -7.23
CA VAL A 121 -11.51 -13.21 -6.29
C VAL A 121 -12.88 -13.29 -6.93
N SER A 122 -13.28 -14.50 -7.35
CA SER A 122 -14.53 -14.75 -8.06
C SER A 122 -15.68 -15.15 -7.12
N ALA A 123 -15.35 -15.74 -5.97
CA ALA A 123 -16.27 -16.15 -4.92
C ALA A 123 -15.53 -16.20 -3.58
N PRO A 124 -16.23 -16.24 -2.43
CA PRO A 124 -15.57 -16.39 -1.13
C PRO A 124 -14.62 -17.58 -1.08
N GLY A 125 -13.38 -17.34 -0.67
CA GLY A 125 -12.31 -18.34 -0.59
C GLY A 125 -11.74 -18.82 -1.94
N VAL A 126 -12.26 -18.35 -3.08
CA VAL A 126 -11.80 -18.73 -4.43
C VAL A 126 -11.00 -17.58 -5.03
N LEU A 127 -9.70 -17.82 -5.22
CA LEU A 127 -8.80 -16.84 -5.83
C LEU A 127 -7.91 -17.46 -6.91
N ILE A 128 -7.53 -16.63 -7.87
CA ILE A 128 -6.59 -16.98 -8.94
C ILE A 128 -5.54 -15.88 -9.03
N SER A 129 -4.25 -16.26 -9.04
CA SER A 129 -3.15 -15.33 -9.33
C SER A 129 -3.18 -14.98 -10.81
N VAL A 130 -3.14 -13.68 -11.13
CA VAL A 130 -3.17 -13.17 -12.50
C VAL A 130 -2.07 -12.09 -12.69
N PRO A 131 -1.66 -11.80 -13.93
CA PRO A 131 -0.78 -10.65 -14.21
C PRO A 131 -1.37 -9.36 -13.65
N VAL A 132 -0.52 -8.42 -13.20
CA VAL A 132 -0.98 -7.16 -12.58
C VAL A 132 -1.71 -6.24 -13.58
N GLU A 133 -1.43 -6.43 -14.85
CA GLU A 133 -2.03 -5.72 -15.99
C GLU A 133 -3.35 -6.36 -16.45
N ALA A 134 -3.73 -7.52 -15.88
CA ALA A 134 -4.95 -8.22 -16.29
C ALA A 134 -6.20 -7.35 -16.00
N PRO A 135 -7.11 -7.20 -16.97
CA PRO A 135 -8.30 -6.36 -16.84
C PRO A 135 -9.40 -7.10 -16.06
N ILE A 136 -9.17 -7.35 -14.78
CA ILE A 136 -10.16 -8.01 -13.91
C ILE A 136 -11.10 -6.97 -13.27
N PRO A 137 -12.40 -7.29 -13.12
CA PRO A 137 -13.36 -6.34 -12.57
C PRO A 137 -13.21 -6.12 -11.06
N GLN A 138 -12.67 -7.11 -10.35
CA GLN A 138 -12.49 -7.09 -8.90
C GLN A 138 -11.36 -8.03 -8.46
N GLY A 139 -10.79 -7.74 -7.31
CA GLY A 139 -9.73 -8.55 -6.73
C GLY A 139 -8.99 -7.82 -5.64
N CYS A 140 -7.81 -8.33 -5.30
CA CYS A 140 -6.91 -7.69 -4.35
C CYS A 140 -5.48 -7.68 -4.88
N ILE A 141 -4.88 -6.50 -4.83
CA ILE A 141 -3.45 -6.31 -5.07
C ILE A 141 -2.74 -6.53 -3.74
N VAL A 142 -1.67 -7.31 -3.75
CA VAL A 142 -0.70 -7.40 -2.65
C VAL A 142 0.60 -6.78 -3.13
N GLU A 143 1.19 -5.89 -2.34
CA GLU A 143 2.45 -5.23 -2.70
C GLU A 143 3.45 -5.23 -1.56
N ILE A 144 4.72 -5.45 -1.91
CA ILE A 144 5.84 -5.05 -1.07
C ILE A 144 6.46 -3.80 -1.68
N THR A 145 6.70 -2.80 -0.84
CA THR A 145 7.36 -1.57 -1.26
C THR A 145 8.50 -1.26 -0.30
N GLN A 146 9.72 -1.15 -0.82
CA GLN A 146 10.81 -0.50 -0.12
C GLN A 146 10.67 1.02 -0.28
N LEU A 147 10.78 1.74 0.83
CA LEU A 147 10.65 3.19 0.93
C LEU A 147 11.98 3.79 1.37
N ASN A 148 12.31 4.97 0.83
CA ASN A 148 13.45 5.75 1.29
C ASN A 148 13.09 7.24 1.31
N ILE A 149 13.33 7.88 2.45
CA ILE A 149 13.26 9.34 2.63
C ILE A 149 14.60 9.78 3.18
N ASP A 150 15.34 10.56 2.40
CA ASP A 150 16.63 11.14 2.79
C ASP A 150 17.60 10.13 3.43
N GLY A 151 17.70 8.94 2.84
CA GLY A 151 18.58 7.87 3.33
C GLY A 151 17.94 6.95 4.38
N ASN A 152 16.83 7.35 5.01
CA ASN A 152 16.12 6.52 5.97
C ASN A 152 15.28 5.46 5.25
N ALA A 153 15.64 4.19 5.45
CA ALA A 153 14.93 3.06 4.87
C ALA A 153 13.72 2.65 5.70
N SER A 154 12.63 2.32 5.01
CA SER A 154 11.48 1.61 5.56
C SER A 154 10.94 0.66 4.50
N TRP A 155 10.00 -0.19 4.84
CA TRP A 155 9.29 -1.02 3.87
C TRP A 155 7.84 -1.24 4.29
N THR A 156 7.00 -1.60 3.33
CA THR A 156 5.60 -1.90 3.58
C THR A 156 5.19 -3.22 2.95
N LEU A 157 4.33 -3.97 3.63
CA LEU A 157 3.43 -4.94 3.01
C LEU A 157 2.04 -4.32 2.97
N GLY A 158 1.37 -4.33 1.82
CA GLY A 158 0.07 -3.71 1.65
C GLY A 158 -0.88 -4.53 0.79
N PHE A 159 -2.16 -4.44 1.12
CA PHE A 159 -3.30 -5.01 0.41
C PHE A 159 -4.19 -3.86 -0.09
N GLU A 160 -4.61 -3.90 -1.35
CA GLU A 160 -5.62 -2.99 -1.93
C GLU A 160 -6.68 -3.84 -2.64
N ALA A 161 -7.81 -4.07 -1.99
CA ALA A 161 -8.99 -4.65 -2.63
C ALA A 161 -9.72 -3.58 -3.45
N PHE A 162 -10.20 -3.98 -4.62
CA PHE A 162 -10.91 -3.11 -5.57
C PHE A 162 -12.04 -3.88 -6.27
N GLY A 163 -12.95 -3.13 -6.90
CA GLY A 163 -14.10 -3.68 -7.61
C GLY A 163 -15.40 -3.22 -7.00
N ASN A 164 -16.41 -4.09 -6.97
CA ASN A 164 -17.69 -3.80 -6.33
C ASN A 164 -17.50 -3.58 -4.83
N GLU A 165 -18.12 -2.53 -4.28
CA GLU A 165 -18.02 -2.19 -2.86
C GLU A 165 -18.46 -3.33 -1.94
N SER A 166 -19.48 -4.10 -2.32
CA SER A 166 -19.96 -5.24 -1.54
C SER A 166 -18.94 -6.39 -1.47
N PHE A 167 -17.93 -6.39 -2.32
CA PHE A 167 -16.92 -7.46 -2.44
C PHE A 167 -15.54 -7.06 -1.92
N LEU A 168 -15.34 -5.81 -1.48
CA LEU A 168 -14.02 -5.33 -1.04
C LEU A 168 -13.51 -6.08 0.19
N THR A 169 -14.36 -6.24 1.20
CA THR A 169 -14.01 -6.96 2.43
C THR A 169 -13.69 -8.42 2.15
N GLU A 170 -14.54 -9.09 1.37
CA GLU A 170 -14.34 -10.49 0.98
C GLU A 170 -13.03 -10.67 0.20
N SER A 171 -12.77 -9.78 -0.78
CA SER A 171 -11.54 -9.86 -1.59
C SER A 171 -10.29 -9.67 -0.76
N LEU A 172 -10.28 -8.69 0.16
CA LEU A 172 -9.15 -8.47 1.06
C LEU A 172 -8.96 -9.67 1.99
N GLN A 173 -10.02 -10.16 2.63
CA GLN A 173 -9.95 -11.26 3.58
C GLN A 173 -9.53 -12.57 2.91
N THR A 174 -10.09 -12.91 1.76
CA THR A 174 -9.72 -14.12 1.01
C THR A 174 -8.22 -14.11 0.67
N VAL A 175 -7.70 -12.98 0.16
CA VAL A 175 -6.30 -12.88 -0.26
C VAL A 175 -5.35 -12.79 0.95
N ALA A 176 -5.70 -12.05 1.99
CA ALA A 176 -4.89 -11.98 3.22
C ALA A 176 -4.86 -13.34 3.97
N ASN A 177 -5.98 -14.05 4.06
CA ASN A 177 -6.03 -15.40 4.62
C ASN A 177 -5.17 -16.38 3.83
N TRP A 178 -5.19 -16.31 2.50
CA TRP A 178 -4.41 -17.23 1.68
C TRP A 178 -2.91 -16.94 1.74
N THR A 179 -2.52 -15.68 1.56
CA THR A 179 -1.10 -15.26 1.59
C THR A 179 -0.44 -15.47 2.95
N SER A 180 -1.18 -15.30 4.05
CA SER A 180 -0.65 -15.50 5.41
C SER A 180 -0.28 -16.96 5.73
N LYS A 181 -0.86 -17.95 5.03
CA LYS A 181 -0.57 -19.39 5.28
C LYS A 181 0.89 -19.76 5.02
N SER A 182 1.51 -19.21 3.98
CA SER A 182 2.91 -19.48 3.64
C SER A 182 3.90 -18.52 4.32
N TYR A 183 3.40 -17.50 5.03
CA TYR A 183 4.24 -16.49 5.66
C TYR A 183 4.82 -16.99 6.99
N GLN A 184 6.15 -17.08 7.08
CA GLN A 184 6.85 -17.58 8.27
C GLN A 184 7.85 -16.57 8.88
N ALA A 185 7.87 -15.33 8.40
CA ALA A 185 8.77 -14.29 8.92
C ALA A 185 8.20 -13.62 10.20
N GLN A 186 8.68 -12.41 10.51
CA GLN A 186 8.31 -11.66 11.71
C GLN A 186 6.79 -11.40 11.80
N LYS A 187 6.25 -11.26 13.02
CA LYS A 187 4.84 -10.88 13.17
C LYS A 187 4.61 -9.48 12.59
N LEU A 188 3.49 -9.31 11.88
CA LEU A 188 2.98 -8.02 11.44
C LEU A 188 1.93 -7.59 12.45
N LYS A 189 2.20 -6.49 13.15
CA LYS A 189 1.41 -6.09 14.30
C LYS A 189 0.53 -4.89 13.99
N VAL A 190 -0.53 -4.72 14.78
CA VAL A 190 -1.51 -3.64 14.58
C VAL A 190 -0.90 -2.25 14.78
N GLU A 191 0.11 -2.12 15.63
CA GLU A 191 0.86 -0.87 15.87
C GLU A 191 1.66 -0.39 14.64
N ASP A 192 2.13 -1.32 13.80
CA ASP A 192 2.79 -1.00 12.54
C ASP A 192 1.78 -0.77 11.41
N SER A 193 0.49 -1.04 11.64
CA SER A 193 -0.55 -0.96 10.63
C SER A 193 -1.17 0.43 10.54
N SER A 194 -0.99 1.06 9.38
CA SER A 194 -1.25 2.49 9.22
C SER A 194 -1.38 2.88 7.75
N ASN A 195 -1.60 4.17 7.50
CA ASN A 195 -1.64 4.81 6.20
C ASN A 195 -0.50 5.83 6.03
N TYR A 196 -0.30 6.31 4.79
CA TYR A 196 0.78 7.26 4.49
C TYR A 196 0.71 8.56 5.29
N PRO A 197 -0.46 9.23 5.44
CA PRO A 197 -0.56 10.43 6.28
C PRO A 197 -0.03 10.23 7.70
N ILE A 198 -0.46 9.18 8.39
CA ILE A 198 0.02 8.87 9.75
C ILE A 198 1.51 8.53 9.75
N TRP A 199 1.95 7.66 8.84
CA TRP A 199 3.37 7.27 8.75
C TRP A 199 4.29 8.46 8.50
N LEU A 200 3.93 9.36 7.60
CA LEU A 200 4.72 10.58 7.32
C LEU A 200 4.76 11.53 8.53
N ALA A 201 3.69 11.62 9.31
CA ALA A 201 3.61 12.50 10.47
C ALA A 201 4.50 12.05 11.64
N ILE A 202 4.85 10.76 11.72
CA ILE A 202 5.70 10.20 12.79
C ILE A 202 7.17 10.08 12.39
N LEU A 203 7.50 10.35 11.12
CA LEU A 203 8.88 10.35 10.68
C LEU A 203 9.62 11.56 11.26
N PRO A 204 10.91 11.41 11.64
CA PRO A 204 11.71 12.55 12.03
C PRO A 204 11.67 13.57 10.90
N THR A 205 11.31 14.82 11.19
CA THR A 205 11.38 15.89 10.19
C THR A 205 12.81 15.97 9.66
N PRO A 206 13.00 16.12 8.33
CA PRO A 206 14.31 16.43 7.78
C PRO A 206 14.88 17.65 8.52
N LYS A 207 16.13 17.54 8.96
CA LYS A 207 16.88 18.67 9.53
C LYS A 207 17.26 19.65 8.43
#